data_AF-A0A7C1KNF6-F1
#
_entry.id   AF-A0A7C1KNF6-F1
#
_cell.length_a   1.000
_cell.length_b   1.000
_cell.length_c   1.000
_cell.angle_alpha   90.00
_cell.angle_beta   90.00
_cell.angle_gamma   90.00
#
_symmetry.space_group_name_H-M   'P 1'
#
loop_
_entity.id
_entity.type
_entity.pdbx_description
1 polymer ?
#
loop_
_entity_poly.entity_id
_entity_poly.type
_entity_poly.pdbx_seq_one_letter_code
_entity_poly.pdbx_strand_id
1 'polypeptide(L)'
;MIMVHELKTDPGAFDDIVAGIKPFELRFNDRNYQVGDTLILRKTKYTGEEMAEGKPLEYISSPLYLNVTYILSGKLYGLKSGWVIMAIHCCDTHG
;
A
#
# COMPACT_ATOMS: atom_id res chain seq x y z
N MET A 1 6.82 -17.15 5.92
CA MET A 1 5.36 -17.25 6.13
C MET A 1 4.73 -16.10 5.38
N ILE A 2 3.63 -16.35 4.68
CA ILE A 2 2.83 -15.30 4.07
C ILE A 2 2.15 -14.52 5.21
N MET A 3 2.27 -13.19 5.19
CA MET A 3 1.72 -12.31 6.21
C MET A 3 0.64 -11.41 5.64
N VAL A 4 -0.25 -10.94 6.51
CA VAL A 4 -1.29 -9.96 6.18
C VAL A 4 -0.95 -8.64 6.86
N HIS A 5 -0.87 -7.56 6.09
CA HIS A 5 -0.52 -6.23 6.56
C HIS A 5 -1.66 -5.24 6.33
N GLU A 6 -2.25 -4.73 7.40
CA GLU A 6 -3.22 -3.64 7.31
C GLU A 6 -2.52 -2.28 7.28
N LEU A 7 -2.87 -1.47 6.28
CA LEU A 7 -2.19 -0.22 5.94
C LEU A 7 -3.20 0.89 5.63
N LYS A 8 -2.83 2.12 6.01
CA LYS A 8 -3.53 3.34 5.59
C LYS A 8 -3.09 3.71 4.17
N THR A 9 -4.02 4.24 3.38
CA THR A 9 -3.73 4.75 2.03
C THR A 9 -4.53 6.02 1.78
N ASP A 10 -3.83 7.06 1.32
CA ASP A 10 -4.43 8.35 0.99
C ASP A 10 -5.52 8.22 -0.09
N PRO A 11 -6.57 9.06 -0.05
CA PRO A 11 -7.74 8.89 -0.89
C PRO A 11 -7.42 8.76 -2.39
N GLY A 12 -6.58 9.66 -2.92
CA GLY A 12 -6.20 9.65 -4.34
C GLY A 12 -5.41 8.41 -4.74
N ALA A 13 -4.39 8.03 -3.95
CA ALA A 13 -3.60 6.84 -4.21
C ALA A 13 -4.45 5.56 -4.14
N PHE A 14 -5.44 5.51 -3.25
CA PHE A 14 -6.38 4.39 -3.18
C PHE A 14 -7.22 4.30 -4.46
N ASP A 15 -7.78 5.43 -4.91
CA ASP A 15 -8.61 5.48 -6.13
C ASP A 15 -7.81 5.11 -7.38
N ASP A 16 -6.55 5.54 -7.49
CA ASP A 16 -5.65 5.15 -8.59
C ASP A 16 -5.33 3.65 -8.60
N ILE A 17 -5.21 3.02 -7.43
CA ILE A 17 -5.02 1.57 -7.33
C ILE A 17 -6.29 0.84 -7.75
N VAL A 18 -7.46 1.28 -7.27
CA VAL A 18 -8.76 0.70 -7.66
C VAL A 18 -9.00 0.81 -9.17
N ALA A 19 -8.59 1.93 -9.78
CA ALA A 19 -8.68 2.14 -11.22
C ALA A 19 -7.62 1.38 -12.03
N GLY A 20 -6.67 0.68 -11.39
CA GLY A 20 -5.57 -0.02 -12.05
C GLY A 20 -4.49 0.89 -12.64
N ILE A 21 -4.53 2.19 -12.35
CA ILE A 21 -3.58 3.20 -12.83
C ILE A 21 -2.26 3.09 -12.05
N LYS A 22 -2.35 2.77 -10.75
CA LYS A 22 -1.19 2.65 -9.85
C LYS A 22 -0.99 1.19 -9.41
N PRO A 23 -0.19 0.39 -10.13
CA PRO A 23 0.01 -1.03 -9.84
C PRO A 23 1.11 -1.31 -8.80
N PHE A 24 1.47 -0.34 -7.96
CA PHE A 24 2.55 -0.47 -6.98
C PHE A 24 2.27 0.28 -5.68
N GLU A 25 2.95 -0.10 -4.59
CA GLU A 25 3.00 0.61 -3.31
C GLU A 25 4.45 0.98 -2.96
N LEU A 26 4.68 2.22 -2.52
CA LEU A 26 5.96 2.67 -1.99
C LEU A 26 5.87 2.75 -0.46
N ARG A 27 6.70 1.98 0.25
CA ARG A 27 6.68 1.92 1.73
C ARG A 27 8.08 1.87 2.30
N PHE A 28 8.24 2.37 3.52
CA PHE A 28 9.37 2.01 4.35
C PHE A 28 9.19 0.56 4.82
N ASN A 29 10.24 -0.26 4.73
CA ASN A 29 10.19 -1.69 5.01
C ASN A 29 10.42 -2.01 6.49
N ASP A 30 9.62 -1.43 7.37
CA ASP A 30 9.61 -1.69 8.82
C ASP A 30 8.88 -2.99 9.21
N ARG A 31 8.14 -3.59 8.27
CA ARG A 31 7.37 -4.83 8.48
C ARG A 31 7.99 -6.05 7.82
N ASN A 32 9.16 -5.90 7.19
CA ASN A 32 9.81 -6.94 6.41
C ASN A 32 8.87 -7.56 5.36
N TYR A 33 8.23 -6.72 4.53
CA TYR A 33 7.31 -7.16 3.47
C TYR A 33 7.97 -8.18 2.55
N GLN A 34 7.22 -9.22 2.18
CA GLN A 34 7.67 -10.30 1.30
C GLN A 34 6.76 -10.46 0.09
N VAL A 35 7.31 -11.01 -1.00
CA VAL A 35 6.48 -11.51 -2.09
C VAL A 35 5.56 -12.62 -1.56
N GLY A 36 4.29 -12.56 -1.93
CA GLY A 36 3.24 -13.44 -1.44
C GLY A 36 2.45 -12.87 -0.26
N ASP A 37 2.90 -11.79 0.38
CA ASP A 37 2.12 -11.11 1.44
C ASP A 37 0.83 -10.49 0.89
N THR A 38 -0.18 -10.39 1.75
CA THR A 38 -1.42 -9.66 1.46
C THR A 38 -1.39 -8.29 2.13
N LEU A 39 -1.69 -7.24 1.37
CA LEU A 39 -1.94 -5.90 1.89
C LEU A 39 -3.45 -5.67 1.98
N ILE A 40 -3.90 -5.19 3.14
CA ILE A 40 -5.26 -4.67 3.36
C ILE A 40 -5.15 -3.15 3.39
N LEU A 41 -5.51 -2.48 2.29
CA LEU A 41 -5.48 -1.03 2.23
C LEU A 41 -6.81 -0.45 2.73
N ARG A 42 -6.72 0.50 3.65
CA ARG A 42 -7.84 1.28 4.17
C ARG A 42 -7.74 2.69 3.63
N LYS A 43 -8.73 3.11 2.82
CA LYS A 43 -8.83 4.47 2.33
C LYS A 43 -9.05 5.43 3.50
N THR A 44 -8.19 6.41 3.67
CA THR A 44 -8.40 7.49 4.64
C THR A 44 -9.25 8.60 4.01
N LYS A 45 -9.96 9.36 4.84
CA LYS A 45 -10.71 10.55 4.41
C LYS A 45 -9.80 11.73 4.08
N TYR A 46 -8.72 11.86 4.86
CA TYR A 46 -7.72 12.92 4.74
C TYR A 46 -6.36 12.31 4.37
N THR A 47 -5.52 13.08 3.69
CA THR A 47 -4.16 12.66 3.32
C THR A 47 -3.24 12.59 4.53
N GLY A 48 -2.09 11.93 4.37
CA GLY A 48 -1.02 11.95 5.39
C GLY A 48 -0.59 13.36 5.80
N GLU A 49 -0.56 14.29 4.84
CA GLU A 49 -0.21 15.69 5.05
C GLU A 49 -1.27 16.43 5.86
N GLU A 50 -2.53 16.32 5.48
CA GLU A 50 -3.65 16.94 6.23
C GLU A 50 -3.75 16.40 7.67
N MET A 51 -3.47 15.10 7.87
CA MET A 51 -3.40 14.52 9.21
C MET A 51 -2.23 15.08 10.04
N ALA A 52 -1.09 15.38 9.41
CA ALA A 52 0.02 16.05 10.08
C ALA A 52 -0.31 17.48 10.52
N GLU A 53 -1.25 18.13 9.83
CA GLU A 53 -1.81 19.44 10.19
C GLU A 53 -2.96 19.38 11.21
N GLY A 54 -3.32 18.18 11.69
CA GLY A 54 -4.28 17.97 12.77
C GLY A 54 -5.66 17.49 12.35
N LYS A 55 -5.87 17.10 11.08
CA LYS A 55 -7.10 16.37 10.70
C LYS A 55 -7.13 14.99 11.38
N PRO A 56 -8.31 14.50 11.81
CA PRO A 56 -8.41 13.20 12.47
C PRO A 56 -8.19 12.06 11.48
N LEU A 57 -7.66 10.95 11.98
CA LEU A 57 -7.65 9.69 11.23
C LEU A 57 -9.08 9.15 11.14
N GLU A 58 -9.65 9.19 9.93
CA GLU A 58 -10.96 8.62 9.62
C GLU A 58 -10.81 7.72 8.39
N TYR A 59 -11.32 6.49 8.49
CA TYR A 59 -11.36 5.54 7.38
C TYR A 59 -12.70 5.61 6.68
N ILE A 60 -12.66 5.57 5.36
CA ILE A 60 -13.84 5.54 4.50
C ILE A 60 -13.77 4.33 3.58
N SER A 61 -14.92 3.89 3.07
CA SER A 61 -15.06 2.75 2.16
C SER A 61 -14.63 1.38 2.71
N SER A 62 -14.93 0.32 1.95
CA SER A 62 -14.47 -1.03 2.23
C SER A 62 -12.97 -1.18 1.98
N PRO A 63 -12.28 -2.06 2.72
CA PRO A 63 -10.86 -2.33 2.48
C PRO A 63 -10.62 -2.95 1.11
N LEU A 64 -9.44 -2.68 0.55
CA LEU A 64 -8.93 -3.32 -0.66
C LEU A 64 -7.87 -4.37 -0.30
N TYR A 65 -8.02 -5.57 -0.86
CA TYR A 65 -7.11 -6.70 -0.63
C TYR A 65 -6.22 -6.90 -1.85
N LEU A 66 -4.91 -6.86 -1.62
CA LEU A 66 -3.91 -6.92 -2.68
C LEU A 66 -2.82 -7.93 -2.33
N ASN A 67 -2.35 -8.68 -3.32
CA ASN A 67 -1.18 -9.53 -3.17
C ASN A 67 0.08 -8.80 -3.62
N VAL A 68 1.16 -8.92 -2.84
CA VAL A 68 2.49 -8.47 -3.24
C VAL A 68 3.11 -9.48 -4.19
N THR A 69 3.32 -9.09 -5.44
CA THR A 69 3.83 -10.00 -6.49
C THR A 69 5.30 -9.78 -6.79
N TYR A 70 5.84 -8.60 -6.47
CA TYR A 70 7.24 -8.27 -6.66
C TYR A 70 7.67 -7.19 -5.65
N ILE A 71 8.94 -7.20 -5.24
CA ILE A 71 9.52 -6.17 -4.38
C ILE A 71 10.83 -5.67 -4.99
N LEU A 72 10.89 -4.39 -5.31
CA LEU A 72 12.12 -3.67 -5.58
C LEU A 72 12.67 -3.09 -4.28
N SER A 73 13.90 -3.46 -3.93
CA SER A 73 14.60 -2.97 -2.74
C SER A 73 16.08 -2.69 -3.04
N GLY A 74 16.77 -2.07 -2.08
CA GLY A 74 18.20 -1.76 -2.17
C GLY A 74 18.49 -0.33 -2.61
N LYS A 75 19.78 0.06 -2.56
CA LYS A 75 20.26 1.41 -2.91
C LYS A 75 20.33 1.69 -4.42
N LEU A 76 19.85 0.76 -5.24
CA LEU A 76 19.87 0.89 -6.68
C LEU A 76 18.75 1.84 -7.15
N TYR A 77 18.92 2.47 -8.31
CA TYR A 77 17.88 3.23 -9.00
C TYR A 77 17.30 4.44 -8.23
N GLY A 78 18.04 5.01 -7.28
CA GLY A 78 17.64 6.21 -6.54
C GLY A 78 16.67 5.96 -5.38
N LEU A 79 16.37 4.70 -5.04
CA LEU A 79 15.51 4.36 -3.91
C LEU A 79 16.23 4.61 -2.58
N LYS A 80 15.58 5.36 -1.66
CA LYS A 80 16.14 5.67 -0.35
C LYS A 80 16.30 4.39 0.48
N SER A 81 17.41 4.30 1.24
CA SER A 81 17.68 3.15 2.10
C SER A 81 16.50 2.82 3.02
N GLY A 82 16.12 1.54 3.05
CA GLY A 82 15.00 1.03 3.84
C GLY A 82 13.63 1.20 3.19
N TRP A 83 13.51 1.88 2.06
CA TRP A 83 12.27 1.94 1.28
C TRP A 83 12.20 0.80 0.27
N VAL A 84 10.98 0.40 -0.06
CA VAL A 84 10.66 -0.64 -1.04
C VAL A 84 9.51 -0.20 -1.94
N ILE A 85 9.56 -0.62 -3.19
CA ILE A 85 8.43 -0.55 -4.11
C ILE A 85 7.89 -1.96 -4.28
N MET A 86 6.61 -2.15 -3.98
CA MET A 86 5.93 -3.43 -4.07
C MET A 86 5.00 -3.39 -5.27
N ALA A 87 5.15 -4.30 -6.23
CA ALA A 87 4.09 -4.51 -7.22
C ALA A 87 2.92 -5.20 -6.52
N ILE A 88 1.71 -4.73 -6.81
CA ILE A 88 0.47 -5.19 -6.18
C ILE A 88 -0.52 -5.63 -7.24
N HIS A 89 -1.28 -6.67 -6.92
CA HIS A 89 -2.38 -7.14 -7.75
C HIS A 89 -3.61 -7.36 -6.87
N CYS A 90 -4.79 -6.95 -7.33
CA CYS A 90 -6.05 -7.34 -6.70
C CYS A 90 -6.07 -8.85 -6.49
N CYS A 91 -6.39 -9.28 -5.27
CA CYS A 91 -6.64 -10.68 -5.01
C CYS A 91 -7.81 -11.09 -5.91
N ASP A 92 -7.58 -11.99 -6.87
CA ASP A 92 -8.65 -12.57 -7.66
C ASP A 92 -9.66 -13.19 -6.69
N THR A 93 -10.79 -12.52 -6.48
CA THR A 93 -11.98 -13.18 -5.96
C THR A 93 -12.44 -14.11 -7.07
N HIS A 94 -11.85 -15.31 -7.10
CA HIS A 94 -12.40 -16.42 -7.87
C HIS A 94 -13.83 -16.62 -7.37
N GLY A 95 -14.80 -16.17 -8.17
CA GLY A 95 -16.16 -16.68 -8.16
C GLY A 95 -16.23 -17.97 -8.95
#